data_AF-A0A8S2RTG5-F1
#
_entry.id   AF-A0A8S2RTG5-F1
#
_cell.length_a   1.000
_cell.length_b   1.000
_cell.length_c   1.000
_cell.angle_alpha   90.00
_cell.angle_beta   90.00
_cell.angle_gamma   90.00
#
_symmetry.space_group_name_H-M   'P 1'
#
loop_
_entity.id
_entity.type
_entity.pdbx_description
1 polymer ?
#
loop_
_entity_poly.entity_id
_entity_poly.type
_entity_poly.pdbx_seq_one_letter_code
_entity_poly.pdbx_strand_id
1 'polypeptide(L)'
;QLQYIIDLYETIEENAFDKVLRDYVKKELIEETFTDKERERVLREFSRMTFEKETIAETLKSVDSWISMLKRLMIRVLNANISLDIPLQLYLERTDLWSDRVSDLDLETFQVDDDILLQHTYVILR
;
A
#
# COMPACT_ATOMS: atom_id res chain seq x y z
N GLN A 1 9.19 1.98 -27.70
CA GLN A 1 7.78 1.57 -27.93
C GLN A 1 7.19 0.94 -26.67
N LEU A 2 7.83 -0.06 -26.05
CA LEU A 2 7.36 -0.63 -24.78
C LEU A 2 7.38 0.37 -23.60
N GLN A 3 8.40 1.23 -23.52
CA GLN A 3 8.52 2.25 -22.48
C GLN A 3 7.29 3.19 -22.44
N TYR A 4 6.84 3.69 -23.59
CA TYR A 4 5.65 4.55 -23.67
C TYR A 4 4.36 3.88 -23.20
N ILE A 5 4.28 2.55 -23.28
CA ILE A 5 3.13 1.79 -22.77
C ILE A 5 3.22 1.72 -21.25
N ILE A 6 4.40 1.46 -20.69
CA ILE A 6 4.66 1.47 -19.24
C ILE A 6 4.36 2.85 -18.67
N ASP A 7 4.92 3.91 -19.26
CA ASP A 7 4.72 5.29 -18.84
C ASP A 7 3.23 5.69 -18.87
N LEU A 8 2.48 5.19 -19.86
CA LEU A 8 1.04 5.41 -19.95
C LEU A 8 0.28 4.67 -18.85
N TYR A 9 0.64 3.42 -18.53
CA TYR A 9 0.03 2.67 -17.42
C TYR A 9 0.32 3.32 -16.07
N GLU A 10 1.55 3.77 -15.83
CA GLU A 10 1.92 4.54 -14.63
C GLU A 10 1.10 5.83 -14.55
N THR A 11 0.99 6.57 -15.66
CA THR A 11 0.19 7.81 -15.71
C THR A 11 -1.30 7.55 -15.44
N ILE A 12 -1.85 6.44 -15.93
CA ILE A 12 -3.23 6.04 -15.66
C ILE A 12 -3.40 5.62 -14.21
N GLU A 13 -2.46 4.86 -13.63
CA GLU A 13 -2.45 4.48 -12.22
C GLU A 13 -2.40 5.72 -11.32
N GLU A 14 -1.52 6.68 -11.60
CA GLU A 14 -1.45 7.93 -10.83
C GLU A 14 -2.75 8.74 -10.94
N ASN A 15 -3.31 8.89 -12.15
CA ASN A 15 -4.59 9.61 -12.32
C ASN A 15 -5.76 8.89 -11.65
N ALA A 16 -5.79 7.56 -11.70
CA ALA A 16 -6.79 6.75 -11.03
C ALA A 16 -6.64 6.85 -9.51
N PHE A 17 -5.42 6.77 -9.00
CA PHE A 17 -5.10 6.94 -7.58
C PHE A 17 -5.51 8.32 -7.08
N ASP A 18 -5.15 9.39 -7.80
CA ASP A 18 -5.55 10.77 -7.50
C ASP A 18 -7.06 10.96 -7.46
N LYS A 19 -7.78 10.34 -8.40
CA LYS A 19 -9.24 10.36 -8.45
C LYS A 19 -9.84 9.60 -7.27
N VAL A 20 -9.31 8.41 -6.98
CA VAL A 20 -9.73 7.55 -5.86
C VAL A 20 -9.49 8.23 -4.51
N LEU A 21 -8.35 8.88 -4.34
CA LEU A 21 -8.03 9.76 -3.20
C LEU A 21 -9.07 10.88 -3.04
N ARG A 22 -9.42 11.56 -4.14
CA ARG A 22 -10.38 12.67 -4.11
C ARG A 22 -11.81 12.23 -3.85
N ASP A 23 -12.24 11.07 -4.38
CA ASP A 23 -13.64 10.65 -4.39
C ASP A 23 -14.02 9.80 -3.16
N TYR A 24 -13.12 8.94 -2.68
CA TYR A 24 -13.37 8.01 -1.58
C TYR A 24 -12.66 8.42 -0.28
N VAL A 25 -11.35 8.68 -0.35
CA VAL A 25 -10.54 8.97 0.86
C VAL A 25 -10.96 10.30 1.50
N LYS A 26 -11.30 11.32 0.70
CA LYS A 26 -11.82 12.60 1.24
C LYS A 26 -13.18 12.54 1.94
N LYS A 27 -13.94 11.45 1.85
CA LYS A 27 -15.24 11.34 2.54
C LYS A 27 -15.16 10.52 3.84
N GLU A 28 -14.36 9.47 3.89
CA GLU A 28 -14.25 8.58 5.06
C GLU A 28 -12.94 8.75 5.87
N LEU A 29 -11.85 9.19 5.23
CA LEU A 29 -10.50 9.26 5.81
C LEU A 29 -9.93 10.68 5.73
N ILE A 30 -10.74 11.68 6.07
CA ILE A 30 -10.33 13.08 6.14
C ILE A 30 -9.15 13.20 7.11
N GLU A 31 -8.31 14.21 6.96
CA GLU A 31 -7.16 14.49 7.84
C GLU A 31 -7.51 14.58 9.34
N GLU A 32 -8.79 14.63 9.70
CA GLU A 32 -9.29 14.59 11.08
C GLU A 32 -9.49 13.16 11.65
N THR A 33 -9.42 12.11 10.82
CA THR A 33 -9.70 10.73 11.26
C THR A 33 -8.55 10.13 12.11
N PHE A 34 -7.30 10.41 11.75
CA PHE A 34 -6.12 9.86 12.45
C PHE A 34 -5.31 10.95 13.15
N THR A 35 -5.08 10.76 14.45
CA THR A 35 -4.24 11.66 15.25
C THR A 35 -2.77 11.60 14.82
N ASP A 36 -1.99 12.66 15.04
CA ASP A 36 -0.56 12.67 14.69
C ASP A 36 0.20 11.50 15.36
N LYS A 37 -0.15 11.18 16.60
CA LYS A 37 0.42 10.04 17.34
C LYS A 37 0.14 8.71 16.65
N GLU A 38 -1.07 8.53 16.15
CA GLU A 38 -1.45 7.32 15.44
C GLU A 38 -0.74 7.21 14.09
N ARG A 39 -0.60 8.33 13.38
CA ARG A 39 0.16 8.38 12.13
C ARG A 39 1.63 8.01 12.33
N GLU A 40 2.28 8.63 13.32
CA GLU A 40 3.67 8.32 13.67
C GLU A 40 3.84 6.86 14.10
N ARG A 41 2.87 6.32 14.84
CA ARG A 41 2.86 4.92 15.26
C ARG A 41 2.80 3.98 14.06
N VAL A 42 1.81 4.17 13.19
CA VAL A 42 1.60 3.36 11.97
C VAL A 42 2.85 3.39 11.09
N LEU A 43 3.39 4.57 10.80
CA LEU A 43 4.58 4.69 9.94
C LEU A 43 5.79 3.97 10.53
N ARG A 44 6.01 4.13 11.84
CA ARG A 44 7.13 3.49 12.55
C ARG A 44 6.98 1.98 12.57
N GLU A 45 5.80 1.50 12.91
CA GLU A 45 5.50 0.07 12.98
C GLU A 45 5.63 -0.58 11.60
N PHE A 46 5.01 0.02 10.58
CA PHE A 46 5.11 -0.45 9.21
C PHE A 46 6.55 -0.49 8.72
N SER A 47 7.34 0.57 8.95
CA SER A 47 8.74 0.65 8.53
C SER A 47 9.60 -0.41 9.22
N ARG A 48 9.39 -0.61 10.52
CA ARG A 48 10.12 -1.61 11.32
C ARG A 48 9.85 -3.04 10.84
N MET A 49 8.61 -3.34 10.47
CA MET A 49 8.16 -4.68 10.06
C MET A 49 8.48 -5.01 8.60
N THR A 50 8.75 -3.98 7.80
CA THR A 50 9.10 -4.11 6.38
C THR A 50 10.58 -3.77 6.18
N PHE A 51 10.91 -2.50 5.93
CA PHE A 51 12.24 -2.05 5.48
C PHE A 51 13.37 -2.29 6.48
N GLU A 52 13.12 -2.13 7.78
CA GLU A 52 14.17 -2.25 8.80
C GLU A 52 14.41 -3.70 9.26
N LYS A 53 13.61 -4.65 8.75
CA LYS A 53 13.74 -6.06 9.12
C LYS A 53 14.91 -6.69 8.36
N GLU A 54 15.93 -7.15 9.08
CA GLU A 54 17.14 -7.72 8.47
C GLU A 54 16.86 -8.92 7.53
N THR A 55 15.79 -9.67 7.81
CA THR A 55 15.40 -10.85 7.04
C THR A 55 14.51 -10.54 5.84
N ILE A 56 14.17 -9.28 5.58
CA ILE A 56 13.29 -8.95 4.45
C ILE A 56 13.96 -9.31 3.12
N ALA A 57 13.18 -9.86 2.20
CA ALA A 57 13.63 -10.17 0.85
C ALA A 57 14.16 -8.91 0.15
N GLU A 58 15.24 -9.06 -0.62
CA GLU A 58 15.88 -7.95 -1.32
C GLU A 58 14.91 -7.22 -2.29
N THR A 59 14.01 -7.98 -2.91
CA THR A 59 12.94 -7.48 -3.79
C THR A 59 11.96 -6.55 -3.09
N LEU A 60 11.85 -6.63 -1.76
CA LEU A 60 10.93 -5.85 -0.93
C LEU A 60 11.64 -4.72 -0.17
N LYS A 61 12.95 -4.51 -0.35
CA LYS A 61 13.66 -3.36 0.25
C LYS A 61 13.41 -2.04 -0.48
N SER A 62 12.88 -2.11 -1.71
CA SER A 62 12.55 -0.95 -2.52
C SER A 62 11.30 -0.26 -2.01
N VAL A 63 11.43 1.00 -1.56
CA VAL A 63 10.28 1.84 -1.16
C VAL A 63 9.30 2.01 -2.33
N ASP A 64 9.80 2.15 -3.56
CA ASP A 64 8.97 2.34 -4.74
C ASP A 64 8.06 1.13 -5.01
N SER A 65 8.54 -0.09 -4.74
CA SER A 65 7.75 -1.32 -4.90
C SER A 65 6.57 -1.34 -3.92
N TRP A 66 6.77 -0.88 -2.69
CA TRP A 66 5.70 -0.74 -1.70
C TRP A 66 4.71 0.36 -2.08
N ILE A 67 5.19 1.52 -2.52
CA ILE A 67 4.31 2.62 -2.97
C ILE A 67 3.44 2.15 -4.13
N SER A 68 4.03 1.50 -5.15
CA SER A 68 3.30 0.99 -6.31
C SER A 68 2.23 -0.03 -5.88
N MET A 69 2.62 -1.00 -5.04
CA MET A 69 1.73 -2.01 -4.51
C MET A 69 0.54 -1.40 -3.74
N LEU A 70 0.82 -0.48 -2.81
CA LEU A 70 -0.20 0.15 -1.97
C LEU A 70 -1.16 1.04 -2.79
N LYS A 71 -0.66 1.75 -3.81
CA LYS A 71 -1.50 2.50 -4.76
C LYS A 71 -2.44 1.57 -5.54
N ARG A 72 -1.92 0.45 -6.06
CA ARG A 72 -2.71 -0.57 -6.76
C ARG A 72 -3.77 -1.19 -5.86
N LEU A 73 -3.40 -1.48 -4.62
CA LEU A 73 -4.31 -1.97 -3.61
C LEU A 73 -5.48 -1.01 -3.42
N MET A 74 -5.20 0.27 -3.18
CA MET A 74 -6.23 1.29 -2.98
C MET A 74 -7.18 1.41 -4.19
N ILE A 75 -6.64 1.41 -5.41
CA ILE A 75 -7.47 1.45 -6.63
C ILE A 75 -8.39 0.22 -6.73
N ARG A 76 -7.90 -0.98 -6.40
CA ARG A 76 -8.69 -2.22 -6.52
C ARG A 76 -9.70 -2.39 -5.40
N VAL A 77 -9.33 -2.10 -4.15
CA VAL A 77 -10.19 -2.24 -2.97
C VAL A 77 -11.34 -1.23 -3.02
N LEU A 78 -11.07 0.01 -3.42
CA LEU A 78 -12.09 1.07 -3.47
C LEU A 78 -13.07 0.89 -4.62
N ASN A 79 -12.69 0.20 -5.69
CA ASN A 79 -13.63 -0.23 -6.72
C ASN A 79 -14.58 -1.36 -6.26
N ALA A 80 -14.24 -2.07 -5.18
CA ALA A 80 -14.95 -3.25 -4.72
C ALA A 80 -15.87 -3.02 -3.50
N ASN A 81 -16.03 -1.78 -3.01
CA ASN A 81 -16.82 -1.44 -1.82
C ASN A 81 -16.47 -2.30 -0.59
N ILE A 82 -15.17 -2.55 -0.38
CA ILE A 82 -14.67 -3.34 0.74
C ILE A 82 -14.55 -2.46 2.00
N SER A 83 -14.81 -3.04 3.18
CA SER A 83 -14.57 -2.36 4.47
C SER A 83 -13.08 -2.05 4.67
N LEU A 84 -12.77 -0.83 5.10
CA LEU A 84 -11.40 -0.38 5.34
C LEU A 84 -10.87 -0.75 6.73
N ASP A 85 -11.70 -1.35 7.59
CA ASP A 85 -11.35 -1.81 8.95
C ASP A 85 -10.79 -3.25 8.96
N ILE A 86 -10.27 -3.70 7.82
CA ILE A 86 -9.71 -5.04 7.63
C ILE A 86 -8.18 -4.96 7.72
N PRO A 87 -7.47 -5.94 8.32
CA PRO A 87 -6.02 -5.96 8.36
C PRO A 87 -5.38 -5.84 6.98
N LEU A 88 -4.37 -4.97 6.87
CA LEU A 88 -3.62 -4.73 5.64
C LEU A 88 -2.89 -5.99 5.15
N GLN A 89 -2.39 -6.80 6.08
CA GLN A 89 -1.63 -8.03 5.82
C GLN A 89 -2.33 -8.97 4.82
N LEU A 90 -3.66 -9.12 4.93
CA LEU A 90 -4.46 -9.99 4.05
C LEU A 90 -4.31 -9.65 2.55
N TYR A 91 -3.99 -8.40 2.26
CA TYR A 91 -3.77 -7.92 0.91
C TYR A 91 -2.30 -7.89 0.52
N LEU A 92 -1.39 -7.76 1.49
CA LEU A 92 0.04 -7.79 1.24
C LEU A 92 0.52 -9.15 0.72
N GLU A 93 -0.16 -10.22 1.13
CA GLU A 93 0.10 -11.60 0.69
C GLU A 93 -0.31 -11.89 -0.77
N ARG A 94 -0.98 -10.94 -1.44
CA ARG A 94 -1.41 -11.11 -2.83
C ARG A 94 -0.32 -10.74 -3.81
N THR A 95 0.37 -11.76 -4.35
CA THR A 95 1.41 -11.60 -5.39
C THR A 95 0.95 -10.80 -6.62
N ASP A 96 -0.33 -10.87 -6.98
CA ASP A 96 -0.89 -10.15 -8.15
C ASP A 96 -0.99 -8.62 -8.01
N LEU A 97 -0.70 -8.09 -6.81
CA LEU A 97 -0.64 -6.64 -6.54
C LEU A 97 0.76 -6.07 -6.69
N TRP A 98 1.79 -6.92 -6.68
CA TRP A 98 3.18 -6.50 -6.76
C TRP A 98 3.61 -6.25 -8.20
N SER A 99 4.41 -5.21 -8.42
CA SER A 99 4.95 -4.83 -9.73
C SER A 99 6.13 -5.68 -10.20
N ASP A 100 6.82 -6.30 -9.25
CA ASP A 100 8.07 -7.02 -9.49
C ASP A 100 7.87 -8.55 -9.41
N ARG A 101 8.94 -9.31 -9.69
CA ARG A 101 8.99 -10.77 -9.50
C ARG A 101 9.01 -11.13 -8.01
N VAL A 102 8.05 -10.62 -7.25
CA VAL A 102 7.83 -10.97 -5.85
C VAL A 102 7.20 -12.35 -5.81
N SER A 103 7.90 -13.29 -5.17
CA SER A 103 7.43 -14.65 -4.95
C SER A 103 6.73 -14.78 -3.60
N ASP A 104 5.96 -15.85 -3.42
CA ASP A 104 5.32 -16.14 -2.12
C ASP A 104 6.37 -16.23 -1.00
N LEU A 105 7.56 -16.78 -1.29
CA LEU A 105 8.68 -16.86 -0.34
C LEU A 105 9.21 -15.47 0.06
N ASP A 106 9.16 -14.50 -0.84
CA ASP A 106 9.55 -13.12 -0.50
C ASP A 106 8.51 -12.51 0.45
N LEU A 107 7.22 -12.80 0.25
CA LEU A 107 6.13 -12.30 1.09
C LEU A 107 6.19 -12.87 2.51
N GLU A 108 6.68 -14.10 2.69
CA GLU A 108 6.91 -14.71 4.01
C GLU A 108 7.97 -13.97 4.85
N THR A 109 8.77 -13.08 4.23
CA THR A 109 9.84 -12.38 4.95
C THR A 109 9.39 -11.20 5.79
N PHE A 110 8.16 -10.68 5.58
CA PHE A 110 7.57 -9.62 6.39
C PHE A 110 6.26 -10.09 7.04
N GLN A 111 5.86 -9.37 8.09
CA GLN A 111 4.54 -9.54 8.69
C GLN A 111 4.16 -8.21 9.30
N VAL A 112 3.06 -7.64 8.83
CA VAL A 112 2.50 -6.40 9.37
C VAL A 112 1.49 -6.74 10.46
N ASP A 113 1.47 -5.96 11.53
CA ASP A 113 0.56 -6.15 12.67
C ASP A 113 -0.91 -5.99 12.24
N ASP A 114 -1.80 -6.77 12.86
CA ASP A 114 -3.22 -6.86 12.48
C ASP A 114 -3.99 -5.56 12.75
N ASP A 115 -3.44 -4.70 13.59
CA ASP A 115 -3.98 -3.38 13.89
C ASP A 115 -3.61 -2.32 12.84
N ILE A 116 -2.71 -2.65 11.90
CA ILE A 116 -2.49 -1.86 10.69
C ILE A 116 -3.54 -2.30 9.66
N LEU A 117 -4.64 -1.55 9.65
CA LEU A 117 -5.80 -1.77 8.77
C LEU A 117 -5.60 -1.16 7.38
N LEU A 118 -6.45 -1.55 6.42
CA LEU A 118 -6.47 -1.03 5.05
C LEU A 118 -6.53 0.51 5.00
N GLN A 119 -7.31 1.14 5.86
CA GLN A 119 -7.38 2.60 5.94
C GLN A 119 -6.04 3.28 6.24
N HIS A 120 -5.13 2.60 6.95
CA HIS A 120 -3.80 3.12 7.24
C HIS A 120 -2.89 3.17 6.01
N THR A 121 -3.28 2.53 4.90
CA THR A 121 -2.59 2.70 3.60
C THR A 121 -2.51 4.17 3.20
N TYR A 122 -3.51 4.99 3.55
CA TYR A 122 -3.48 6.42 3.30
C TYR A 122 -2.39 7.14 4.11
N VAL A 123 -2.16 6.72 5.36
CA VAL A 123 -1.11 7.27 6.21
C VAL A 123 0.27 6.88 5.67
N ILE A 124 0.42 5.64 5.21
CA ILE A 124 1.69 5.11 4.69
C ILE A 124 2.09 5.77 3.37
N LEU A 125 1.11 6.10 2.51
CA LEU A 125 1.36 6.70 1.19
C LEU A 125 1.57 8.21 1.22
N ARG A 126 1.55 8.86 2.39
CA ARG A 126 1.58 10.32 2.54
C ARG A 126 2.92 10.82 3.07
#